data_AF-A0A960VF33-F1
#
_entry.id   AF-A0A960VF33-F1
#
_cell.length_a   1.000
_cell.length_b   1.000
_cell.length_c   1.000
_cell.angle_alpha   90.00
_cell.angle_beta   90.00
_cell.angle_gamma   90.00
#
_symmetry.space_group_name_H-M   'P 1'
#
loop_
_entity.id
_entity.type
_entity.pdbx_description
1 polymer ?
#
loop_
_entity_poly.entity_id
_entity_poly.type
_entity_poly.pdbx_seq_one_letter_code
_entity_poly.pdbx_strand_id
1 'polypeptide(L)'
;MKLWNAIKRRSSLIWEGRDRFYDKTITFFYLPKIYYFFKFLVHRYDARQFSPRMMKDNFALLQRERGGVWVDVKMNGKIVALDSSFKKVLFCLKNICLLGALQSRLIKVINLTFLVASIEVYNPFDKTILKIYLERKLALIGRLIEKLKRINGASFDAREARYHLHLFHYYSLIQKHVIENIETAVSRQKIPSIVKEVTRALGKGIFPMLVTQGLSGAYWMRDSSREVVGLFKPFDEEINAPNNPLGPAYQGGLGQRRTRRGIRVGEAVHREVAAYLIDQFFGFGIVPKTYYATFSHPSFFHYGEDPYSFRRSHKTKIGSFQEVVVGFEPVLSLSSEELKKITLEEFQLLIVLDVIIGNCDRHANNILVNEGKIAAIDHGLSFPDTHETMRNWYWKAYDLGNKPIHPAIAKVIIEFPEKEVFALLKGKCLFSINVLERMRERVTLFRIALEKGLLPKDLSELMTRQNCMPLWGLKITLEAKAKKVLDGFNGG
;
A
#
# COMPACT_ATOMS: atom_id res chain seq x y z
N MET A 1 36.54 11.66 -7.72
CA MET A 1 36.82 12.53 -6.56
C MET A 1 36.89 14.03 -6.93
N LYS A 2 37.70 14.47 -7.90
CA LYS A 2 37.78 15.89 -8.31
C LYS A 2 36.47 16.45 -8.90
N LEU A 3 35.73 15.65 -9.66
CA LEU A 3 34.41 16.03 -10.21
C LEU A 3 33.33 16.15 -9.12
N TRP A 4 33.42 15.32 -8.07
CA TRP A 4 32.50 15.32 -6.92
C TRP A 4 32.61 16.60 -6.09
N ASN A 5 33.84 17.06 -5.85
CA ASN A 5 34.11 18.33 -5.15
C ASN A 5 33.72 19.56 -5.98
N ALA A 6 33.77 19.47 -7.31
CA ALA A 6 33.31 20.55 -8.21
C ALA A 6 31.77 20.67 -8.23
N ILE A 7 31.05 19.55 -8.11
CA ILE A 7 29.58 19.52 -8.02
C ILE A 7 29.13 20.07 -6.66
N LYS A 8 29.78 19.68 -5.55
CA LYS A 8 29.50 20.20 -4.19
C LYS A 8 29.67 21.72 -4.06
N ARG A 9 30.56 22.34 -4.86
CA ARG A 9 30.81 23.79 -4.85
C ARG A 9 29.86 24.60 -5.76
N ARG A 10 29.23 23.97 -6.77
CA ARG A 10 28.43 24.67 -7.80
C ARG A 10 26.94 24.36 -7.75
N SER A 11 26.55 23.31 -7.06
CA SER A 11 25.14 23.05 -6.74
C SER A 11 24.88 23.57 -5.33
N SER A 12 23.79 24.29 -5.13
CA SER A 12 23.20 24.54 -3.82
C SER A 12 22.61 23.25 -3.24
N LEU A 13 23.33 22.13 -3.37
CA LEU A 13 23.06 20.87 -2.70
C LEU A 13 23.47 21.06 -1.24
N ILE A 14 22.55 21.64 -0.48
CA ILE A 14 22.55 21.55 0.98
C ILE A 14 22.32 20.08 1.29
N TRP A 15 23.39 19.38 1.65
CA TRP A 15 23.30 18.07 2.28
C TRP A 15 23.50 18.28 3.77
N GLU A 16 22.44 18.74 4.43
CA GLU A 16 22.38 18.71 5.89
C GLU A 16 21.94 17.32 6.31
N GLY A 17 22.92 16.49 6.65
CA GLY A 17 22.69 15.31 7.47
C GLY A 17 22.36 15.75 8.89
N ARG A 18 21.10 16.12 9.12
CA ARG A 18 20.46 16.11 10.44
C ARG A 18 19.00 15.75 10.24
N ASP A 19 18.52 14.82 11.05
CA ASP A 19 17.11 14.63 11.32
C ASP A 19 16.53 15.94 11.87
N ARG A 20 16.10 16.87 11.00
CA ARG A 20 15.21 17.98 11.33
C ARG A 20 14.35 18.34 10.14
N PHE A 21 13.04 18.23 10.34
CA PHE A 21 12.02 18.92 9.57
C PHE A 21 12.40 20.39 9.36
N TYR A 22 12.46 20.87 8.12
CA TYR A 22 12.27 22.30 7.82
C TYR A 22 11.57 22.52 6.48
N ASP A 23 10.46 23.24 6.59
CA ASP A 23 9.77 24.02 5.57
C ASP A 23 10.64 25.25 5.16
N LYS A 24 10.32 25.86 4.01
CA LYS A 24 11.02 26.93 3.22
C LYS A 24 11.92 26.36 2.11
N THR A 25 11.57 26.43 0.82
CA THR A 25 11.08 27.59 0.07
C THR A 25 10.35 27.08 -1.18
N ILE A 26 9.03 27.28 -1.26
CA ILE A 26 8.29 27.11 -2.51
C ILE A 26 8.53 28.37 -3.34
N THR A 27 9.47 28.32 -4.28
CA THR A 27 9.58 29.37 -5.31
C THR A 27 8.67 28.98 -6.46
N PHE A 28 7.48 29.61 -6.54
CA PHE A 28 6.67 29.58 -7.74
C PHE A 28 7.39 30.32 -8.86
N PHE A 29 7.94 29.60 -9.84
CA PHE A 29 8.21 30.18 -11.15
C PHE A 29 7.00 29.96 -12.05
N TYR A 30 6.44 31.06 -12.54
CA TYR A 30 5.38 31.06 -13.55
C TYR A 30 5.94 30.49 -14.87
N LEU A 31 5.74 29.19 -15.10
CA LEU A 31 5.96 28.53 -16.39
C LEU A 31 4.62 27.95 -16.86
N PRO A 32 4.03 28.43 -17.97
CA PRO A 32 2.61 28.23 -18.28
C PRO A 32 2.28 26.80 -18.74
N LYS A 33 1.10 26.31 -18.31
CA LYS A 33 0.17 25.23 -18.77
C LYS A 33 0.73 23.91 -19.35
N ILE A 34 1.84 23.90 -20.09
CA ILE A 34 2.53 22.72 -20.61
C ILE A 34 3.07 21.82 -19.49
N TYR A 35 3.54 22.39 -18.37
CA TYR A 35 4.10 21.59 -17.27
C TYR A 35 3.03 20.76 -16.54
N TYR A 36 1.83 21.32 -16.33
CA TYR A 36 0.68 20.58 -15.77
C TYR A 36 0.19 19.48 -16.71
N PHE A 37 0.23 19.72 -18.04
CA PHE A 37 -0.08 18.73 -19.06
C PHE A 37 0.86 17.51 -19.00
N PHE A 38 2.16 17.71 -18.74
CA PHE A 38 3.12 16.61 -18.58
C PHE A 38 3.06 15.91 -17.23
N LYS A 39 2.76 16.62 -16.14
CA LYS A 39 2.49 16.01 -14.82
C LYS A 39 1.27 15.07 -14.89
N PHE A 40 0.28 15.40 -15.73
CA PHE A 40 -0.90 14.57 -15.98
C PHE A 40 -0.58 13.30 -16.80
N LEU A 41 0.22 13.41 -17.87
CA LEU A 41 0.64 12.28 -18.71
C LEU A 41 1.56 11.27 -17.99
N VAL A 42 2.44 11.74 -17.10
CA VAL A 42 3.39 10.87 -16.38
C VAL A 42 2.72 10.13 -15.21
N HIS A 43 1.69 10.71 -14.58
CA HIS A 43 1.03 10.09 -13.43
C HIS A 43 -0.06 9.07 -13.77
N ARG A 44 -0.55 8.99 -15.01
CA ARG A 44 -1.66 8.07 -15.38
C ARG A 44 -1.31 6.94 -16.33
N TYR A 45 -0.14 6.92 -16.96
CA TYR A 45 0.17 5.96 -18.02
C TYR A 45 1.30 4.99 -17.64
N ASP A 46 1.11 3.71 -17.97
CA ASP A 46 2.10 2.63 -17.85
C ASP A 46 3.24 2.83 -18.85
N ALA A 47 4.47 2.40 -18.51
CA ALA A 47 5.65 2.52 -19.36
C ALA A 47 5.48 1.92 -20.78
N ARG A 48 4.57 0.95 -20.97
CA ARG A 48 4.23 0.34 -22.25
C ARG A 48 3.36 1.23 -23.15
N GLN A 49 2.67 2.21 -22.58
CA GLN A 49 1.81 3.17 -23.29
C GLN A 49 2.59 4.33 -23.90
N PHE A 50 3.90 4.41 -23.64
CA PHE A 50 4.83 5.34 -24.27
C PHE A 50 5.42 4.83 -25.60
N SER A 51 4.80 3.83 -26.25
CA SER A 51 5.19 3.44 -27.60
C SER A 51 4.89 4.59 -28.58
N PRO A 52 5.74 4.85 -29.60
CA PRO A 52 5.53 5.95 -30.55
C PRO A 52 4.17 5.92 -31.24
N ARG A 53 3.60 4.72 -31.44
CA ARG A 53 2.30 4.50 -32.08
C ARG A 53 1.13 4.90 -31.16
N MET A 54 1.14 4.45 -29.90
CA MET A 54 0.07 4.79 -28.94
C MET A 54 0.11 6.27 -28.51
N MET A 55 1.29 6.87 -28.45
CA MET A 55 1.43 8.31 -28.21
C MET A 55 0.77 9.12 -29.34
N LYS A 56 0.98 8.74 -30.60
CA LYS A 56 0.34 9.39 -31.75
C LYS A 56 -1.20 9.37 -31.64
N ASP A 57 -1.78 8.24 -31.28
CA ASP A 57 -3.25 8.07 -31.16
C ASP A 57 -3.83 8.87 -29.97
N ASN A 58 -3.14 8.89 -28.82
CA ASN A 58 -3.54 9.66 -27.65
C ASN A 58 -3.47 11.18 -27.88
N PHE A 59 -2.47 11.65 -28.63
CA PHE A 59 -2.32 13.07 -28.96
C PHE A 59 -3.32 13.55 -30.02
N ALA A 60 -3.73 12.70 -30.96
CA ALA A 60 -4.77 13.01 -31.94
C ALA A 60 -6.16 13.19 -31.30
N LEU A 61 -6.46 12.41 -30.24
CA LEU A 61 -7.68 12.56 -29.44
C LEU A 61 -7.74 13.91 -28.70
N LEU A 62 -6.60 14.38 -28.18
CA LEU A 62 -6.49 15.66 -27.49
C LEU A 62 -6.55 16.88 -28.42
N GLN A 63 -6.14 16.74 -29.70
CA GLN A 63 -6.23 17.80 -30.70
C GLN A 63 -7.67 18.18 -31.07
N ARG A 64 -8.61 17.22 -31.02
CA ARG A 64 -10.03 17.49 -31.30
C ARG A 64 -10.71 18.34 -30.23
N GLU A 65 -10.18 18.39 -28.99
CA GLU A 65 -10.82 19.11 -27.89
C GLU A 65 -10.34 20.55 -27.69
N ARG A 66 -9.17 20.95 -28.23
CA ARG A 66 -8.59 22.27 -27.97
C ARG A 66 -7.94 22.84 -29.22
N GLY A 67 -8.74 23.54 -30.02
CA GLY A 67 -8.26 24.29 -31.18
C GLY A 67 -7.13 25.26 -30.80
N GLY A 68 -5.96 25.11 -31.42
CA GLY A 68 -4.86 26.08 -31.31
C GLY A 68 -3.44 25.51 -31.21
N VAL A 69 -3.24 24.21 -30.94
CA VAL A 69 -1.89 23.60 -30.86
C VAL A 69 -1.81 22.37 -31.76
N TRP A 70 -0.92 22.40 -32.75
CA TRP A 70 -0.70 21.29 -33.68
C TRP A 70 0.50 20.47 -33.22
N VAL A 71 0.32 19.17 -32.99
CA VAL A 71 1.38 18.27 -32.53
C VAL A 71 1.55 17.15 -33.55
N ASP A 72 2.74 17.04 -34.15
CA ASP A 72 3.09 15.98 -35.10
C ASP A 72 4.03 14.97 -34.42
N VAL A 73 3.65 13.69 -34.44
CA VAL A 73 4.40 12.59 -33.83
C VAL A 73 4.96 11.70 -34.94
N LYS A 74 6.30 11.71 -35.09
CA LYS A 74 6.99 10.89 -36.10
C LYS A 74 7.27 9.48 -35.59
N MET A 75 7.31 8.50 -36.49
CA MET A 75 7.43 7.06 -36.15
C MET A 75 8.68 6.69 -35.34
N ASN A 76 9.69 7.55 -35.28
CA ASN A 76 10.90 7.38 -34.48
C ASN A 76 10.80 7.94 -33.04
N GLY A 77 9.61 8.33 -32.58
CA GLY A 77 9.39 8.86 -31.22
C GLY A 77 9.65 10.36 -31.07
N LYS A 78 9.86 11.09 -32.17
CA LYS A 78 10.02 12.55 -32.17
C LYS A 78 8.64 13.23 -32.12
N ILE A 79 8.45 14.14 -31.16
CA ILE A 79 7.22 14.91 -31.00
C ILE A 79 7.52 16.38 -31.34
N VAL A 80 6.81 16.92 -32.31
CA VAL A 80 6.94 18.32 -32.75
C VAL A 80 5.68 19.07 -32.37
N ALA A 81 5.79 20.08 -31.50
CA ALA A 81 4.66 20.93 -31.13
C ALA A 81 4.77 22.28 -31.87
N LEU A 82 3.75 22.60 -32.64
CA LEU A 82 3.62 23.81 -33.42
C LEU A 82 2.54 24.68 -32.75
N ASP A 83 3.00 25.73 -32.08
CA ASP A 83 2.17 26.87 -31.73
C ASP A 83 2.32 27.91 -32.85
N SER A 84 1.22 28.59 -33.18
CA SER A 84 1.14 29.72 -34.10
C SER A 84 2.24 30.79 -33.90
N SER A 85 2.81 30.90 -32.70
CA SER A 85 3.85 31.90 -32.39
C SER A 85 5.29 31.38 -32.41
N PHE A 86 5.57 30.07 -32.24
CA PHE A 86 6.94 29.54 -32.23
C PHE A 86 7.02 28.03 -32.54
N LYS A 87 8.00 27.61 -33.36
CA LYS A 87 8.34 26.19 -33.58
C LYS A 87 9.21 25.66 -32.43
N LYS A 88 8.67 24.79 -31.57
CA LYS A 88 9.41 24.09 -30.50
C LYS A 88 9.45 22.59 -30.79
N VAL A 89 10.62 21.97 -30.61
CA VAL A 89 10.80 20.52 -30.85
C VAL A 89 11.12 19.83 -29.53
N LEU A 90 10.40 18.73 -29.26
CA LEU A 90 10.58 17.89 -28.08
C LEU A 90 11.26 16.58 -28.49
N PHE A 91 12.29 16.18 -27.73
CA PHE A 91 12.83 14.82 -27.81
C PHE A 91 12.55 14.10 -26.50
N CYS A 92 11.89 12.95 -26.57
CA CYS A 92 11.69 12.06 -25.45
C CYS A 92 12.46 10.75 -25.75
N LEU A 93 13.54 10.51 -25.02
CA LEU A 93 14.21 9.21 -25.00
C LEU A 93 14.00 8.64 -23.62
N LYS A 94 13.30 7.50 -23.51
CA LYS A 94 13.07 6.69 -22.30
C LYS A 94 13.74 7.28 -21.03
N ASN A 95 12.98 8.10 -20.30
CA ASN A 95 13.34 8.79 -19.04
C ASN A 95 14.20 10.08 -19.14
N ILE A 96 14.32 10.69 -20.32
CA ILE A 96 15.00 11.98 -20.54
C ILE A 96 14.14 12.85 -21.47
N CYS A 97 13.78 14.06 -21.00
CA CYS A 97 13.09 15.08 -21.80
C CYS A 97 14.08 16.19 -22.18
N LEU A 98 14.16 16.50 -23.48
CA LEU A 98 14.93 17.63 -24.00
C LEU A 98 13.99 18.62 -24.70
N LEU A 99 14.13 19.91 -24.36
CA LEU A 99 13.36 21.02 -24.92
C LEU A 99 14.30 21.97 -25.68
N GLY A 100 13.92 22.35 -26.90
CA GLY A 100 14.64 23.35 -27.69
C GLY A 100 13.73 24.19 -28.58
N ALA A 101 14.13 25.44 -28.85
CA ALA A 101 13.48 26.33 -29.80
C ALA A 101 14.25 26.35 -31.12
N LEU A 102 13.54 26.34 -32.26
CA LEU A 102 14.14 26.61 -33.58
C LEU A 102 13.93 28.09 -33.91
N GLN A 103 14.99 28.89 -33.87
CA GLN A 103 15.00 30.18 -34.56
C GLN A 103 15.46 29.97 -36.01
N SER A 104 14.69 30.50 -36.95
CA SER A 104 14.90 30.29 -38.38
C SER A 104 15.58 31.50 -39.03
N ARG A 105 16.91 31.44 -39.17
CA ARG A 105 17.65 31.77 -40.41
C ARG A 105 19.16 31.62 -40.14
N LEU A 106 19.82 30.92 -41.06
CA LEU A 106 21.22 30.45 -41.08
C LEU A 106 21.60 29.29 -40.14
N ILE A 107 21.51 28.09 -40.72
CA ILE A 107 22.45 26.95 -40.67
C ILE A 107 23.48 26.96 -39.52
N LYS A 108 23.36 25.91 -38.68
CA LYS A 108 24.21 25.41 -37.58
C LYS A 108 23.83 25.91 -36.18
N VAL A 109 23.52 24.89 -35.36
CA VAL A 109 23.39 24.87 -33.90
C VAL A 109 21.97 25.03 -33.35
N ILE A 110 21.42 23.90 -32.86
CA ILE A 110 20.32 23.91 -31.89
C ILE A 110 20.94 24.30 -30.54
N ASN A 111 20.77 25.55 -30.11
CA ASN A 111 21.11 25.95 -28.75
C ASN A 111 20.10 25.32 -27.78
N LEU A 112 20.48 24.18 -27.20
CA LEU A 112 19.80 23.64 -26.03
C LEU A 112 20.10 24.58 -24.86
N THR A 113 19.19 25.51 -24.59
CA THR A 113 19.34 26.54 -23.55
C THR A 113 19.23 25.97 -22.14
N PHE A 114 18.74 24.74 -21.99
CA PHE A 114 18.66 24.04 -20.70
C PHE A 114 18.59 22.51 -20.90
N LEU A 115 19.26 21.76 -20.00
CA LEU A 115 19.26 20.30 -19.96
C LEU A 115 18.65 19.83 -18.64
N VAL A 116 17.36 19.51 -18.64
CA VAL A 116 16.70 18.95 -17.44
C VAL A 116 16.82 17.42 -17.48
N ALA A 117 17.51 16.84 -16.50
CA ALA A 117 17.67 15.40 -16.35
C ALA A 117 16.97 14.92 -15.08
N SER A 118 15.70 14.54 -15.18
CA SER A 118 14.97 13.89 -14.08
C SER A 118 15.40 12.42 -13.98
N ILE A 119 15.86 11.98 -12.81
CA ILE A 119 16.29 10.59 -12.60
C ILE A 119 15.37 9.94 -11.58
N GLU A 120 14.42 9.15 -12.07
CA GLU A 120 13.64 8.26 -11.22
C GLU A 120 14.51 7.08 -10.80
N VAL A 121 14.71 6.93 -9.49
CA VAL A 121 15.47 5.82 -8.90
C VAL A 121 14.48 4.90 -8.20
N TYR A 122 14.20 3.76 -8.82
CA TYR A 122 13.47 2.67 -8.17
C TYR A 122 14.43 1.90 -7.25
N ASN A 123 14.78 2.52 -6.13
CA ASN A 123 15.43 1.95 -4.95
C ASN A 123 16.79 1.25 -5.15
N PRO A 124 17.71 1.50 -4.22
CA PRO A 124 18.18 0.34 -3.46
C PRO A 124 18.33 0.67 -1.96
N PHE A 125 17.89 -0.25 -1.11
CA PHE A 125 18.03 -0.21 0.36
C PHE A 125 19.49 -0.23 0.84
N ASP A 126 20.45 -0.21 -0.09
CA ASP A 126 21.87 -0.21 0.15
C ASP A 126 22.48 1.09 -0.41
N LYS A 127 23.09 1.89 0.47
CA LYS A 127 23.81 3.12 0.12
C LYS A 127 24.89 2.87 -0.95
N THR A 128 25.47 1.68 -0.98
CA THR A 128 26.48 1.23 -1.94
C THR A 128 25.89 1.06 -3.33
N ILE A 129 24.74 0.38 -3.45
CA ILE A 129 24.05 0.20 -4.73
C ILE A 129 23.51 1.55 -5.23
N LEU A 130 23.01 2.41 -4.34
CA LEU A 130 22.54 3.75 -4.69
C LEU A 130 23.70 4.57 -5.26
N LYS A 131 24.87 4.53 -4.60
CA LYS A 131 26.09 5.18 -5.07
C LYS A 131 26.50 4.68 -6.46
N ILE A 132 26.56 3.36 -6.68
CA ILE A 132 26.89 2.78 -7.98
C ILE A 132 25.91 3.23 -9.07
N TYR A 133 24.60 3.25 -8.78
CA TYR A 133 23.58 3.67 -9.72
C TYR A 133 23.69 5.17 -10.06
N LEU A 134 23.88 6.02 -9.05
CA LEU A 134 24.10 7.45 -9.22
C LEU A 134 25.37 7.73 -10.03
N GLU A 135 26.48 7.03 -9.75
CA GLU A 135 27.73 7.16 -10.50
C GLU A 135 27.55 6.80 -11.98
N ARG A 136 26.86 5.69 -12.28
CA ARG A 136 26.55 5.28 -13.66
C ARG A 136 25.67 6.30 -14.40
N LYS A 137 24.69 6.88 -13.72
CA LYS A 137 23.77 7.88 -14.29
C LYS A 137 24.45 9.24 -14.49
N LEU A 138 25.28 9.68 -13.54
CA LEU A 138 26.12 10.87 -13.70
C LEU A 138 27.11 10.71 -14.86
N ALA A 139 27.69 9.52 -15.03
CA ALA A 139 28.54 9.22 -16.18
C ALA A 139 27.78 9.30 -17.52
N LEU A 140 26.52 8.84 -17.56
CA LEU A 140 25.65 8.98 -18.74
C LEU A 140 25.37 10.45 -19.07
N ILE A 141 25.04 11.26 -18.06
CA ILE A 141 24.83 12.71 -18.23
C ILE A 141 26.11 13.36 -18.75
N GLY A 142 27.28 12.99 -18.21
CA GLY A 142 28.59 13.43 -18.69
C GLY A 142 28.79 13.17 -20.19
N ARG A 143 28.54 11.92 -20.64
CA ARG A 143 28.64 11.55 -22.07
C ARG A 143 27.65 12.31 -22.95
N LEU A 144 26.44 12.57 -22.47
CA LEU A 144 25.45 13.36 -23.21
C LEU A 144 25.92 14.81 -23.38
N ILE A 145 26.50 15.43 -22.35
CA ILE A 145 27.07 16.78 -22.43
C ILE A 145 28.22 16.83 -23.44
N GLU A 146 29.14 15.86 -23.41
CA GLU A 146 30.23 15.79 -24.39
C GLU A 146 29.71 15.65 -25.82
N LYS A 147 28.67 14.85 -26.02
CA LYS A 147 28.02 14.70 -27.33
C LYS A 147 27.38 16.02 -27.77
N LEU A 148 26.71 16.74 -26.87
CA LEU A 148 26.13 18.05 -27.15
C LEU A 148 27.20 19.10 -27.47
N LYS A 149 28.32 19.12 -26.72
CA LYS A 149 29.50 19.94 -27.03
C LYS A 149 30.04 19.67 -28.43
N ARG A 150 30.17 18.40 -28.81
CA ARG A 150 30.64 18.02 -30.17
C ARG A 150 29.67 18.48 -31.26
N ILE A 151 28.37 18.39 -31.02
CA ILE A 151 27.34 18.78 -32.00
C ILE A 151 27.26 20.31 -32.15
N ASN A 152 27.38 21.04 -31.04
CA ASN A 152 27.15 22.48 -31.00
C ASN A 152 28.45 23.31 -31.04
N GLY A 153 29.62 22.69 -30.93
CA GLY A 153 30.91 23.37 -31.01
C GLY A 153 31.06 24.53 -30.01
N ALA A 154 31.67 25.63 -30.45
CA ALA A 154 31.97 26.82 -29.63
C ALA A 154 30.74 27.56 -29.08
N SER A 155 29.55 27.27 -29.61
CA SER A 155 28.30 27.93 -29.19
C SER A 155 27.57 27.23 -28.04
N PHE A 156 28.07 26.08 -27.57
CA PHE A 156 27.58 25.46 -26.34
C PHE A 156 28.34 25.99 -25.14
N ASP A 157 27.72 26.89 -24.36
CA ASP A 157 28.25 27.24 -23.03
C ASP A 157 27.77 26.24 -21.98
N ALA A 158 28.69 25.40 -21.51
CA ALA A 158 28.43 24.46 -20.44
C ALA A 158 28.04 25.13 -19.10
N ARG A 159 28.28 26.43 -18.93
CA ARG A 159 27.89 27.23 -17.76
C ARG A 159 26.40 27.57 -17.75
N GLU A 160 25.74 27.59 -18.90
CA GLU A 160 24.29 27.81 -19.01
C GLU A 160 23.48 26.52 -18.78
N ALA A 161 24.12 25.36 -18.91
CA ALA A 161 23.50 24.07 -18.61
C ALA A 161 23.17 23.95 -17.11
N ARG A 162 21.91 24.13 -16.76
CA ARG A 162 21.39 23.87 -15.41
C ARG A 162 20.95 22.42 -15.28
N TYR A 163 21.50 21.72 -14.28
CA TYR A 163 21.15 20.34 -13.97
C TYR A 163 20.23 20.30 -12.75
N HIS A 164 19.05 19.73 -12.91
CA HIS A 164 18.14 19.45 -11.80
C HIS A 164 18.06 17.94 -11.60
N LEU A 165 18.77 17.42 -10.59
CA LEU A 165 18.67 16.02 -10.20
C LEU A 165 17.54 15.88 -9.18
N HIS A 166 16.38 15.42 -9.65
CA HIS A 166 15.29 15.04 -8.76
C HIS A 166 15.44 13.57 -8.39
N LEU A 167 15.83 13.29 -7.14
CA LEU A 167 15.85 11.92 -6.60
C LEU A 167 14.49 11.59 -6.00
N PHE A 168 13.67 10.85 -6.74
CA PHE A 168 12.41 10.33 -6.22
C PHE A 168 12.66 8.98 -5.55
N HIS A 169 12.69 8.95 -4.23
CA HIS A 169 12.69 7.70 -3.48
C HIS A 169 11.23 7.24 -3.29
N TYR A 170 10.70 6.53 -4.28
CA TYR A 170 9.30 6.06 -4.31
C TYR A 170 8.90 5.37 -2.99
N TYR A 171 9.79 4.55 -2.42
CA TYR A 171 9.55 3.89 -1.14
C TYR A 171 9.52 4.87 0.05
N SER A 172 10.23 5.99 0.03
CA SER A 172 10.14 6.98 1.11
C SER A 172 8.81 7.72 1.09
N LEU A 173 8.28 8.00 -0.11
CA LEU A 173 6.93 8.57 -0.24
C LEU A 173 5.86 7.59 0.23
N ILE A 174 5.99 6.31 -0.11
CA ILE A 174 5.07 5.29 0.40
C ILE A 174 5.22 5.11 1.91
N GLN A 175 6.45 5.02 2.45
CA GLN A 175 6.68 4.91 3.89
C GLN A 175 6.07 6.08 4.64
N LYS A 176 6.33 7.31 4.17
CA LYS A 176 5.71 8.52 4.71
C LYS A 176 4.19 8.44 4.65
N HIS A 177 3.62 8.03 3.52
CA HIS A 177 2.17 7.88 3.39
C HIS A 177 1.59 6.82 4.33
N VAL A 178 2.26 5.68 4.52
CA VAL A 178 1.85 4.63 5.49
C VAL A 178 1.84 5.21 6.90
N ILE A 179 2.92 5.88 7.31
CA ILE A 179 3.02 6.49 8.65
C ILE A 179 1.93 7.55 8.84
N GLU A 180 1.80 8.50 7.91
CA GLU A 180 0.82 9.59 7.98
C GLU A 180 -0.62 9.06 8.05
N ASN A 181 -0.94 8.01 7.29
CA ASN A 181 -2.26 7.38 7.35
C ASN A 181 -2.53 6.76 8.73
N ILE A 182 -1.55 6.05 9.30
CA ILE A 182 -1.70 5.43 10.62
C ILE A 182 -1.88 6.50 11.70
N GLU A 183 -1.04 7.54 11.70
CA GLU A 183 -1.14 8.67 12.63
C GLU A 183 -2.48 9.41 12.49
N THR A 184 -2.95 9.60 11.24
CA THR A 184 -4.26 10.19 10.96
C THR A 184 -5.40 9.31 11.48
N ALA A 185 -5.31 7.98 11.33
CA ALA A 185 -6.32 7.05 11.82
C ALA A 185 -6.39 7.05 13.36
N VAL A 186 -5.23 7.04 14.02
CA VAL A 186 -5.11 7.11 15.49
C VAL A 186 -5.70 8.41 16.02
N SER A 187 -5.35 9.56 15.43
CA SER A 187 -5.83 10.87 15.88
C SER A 187 -7.34 11.06 15.73
N ARG A 188 -7.98 10.36 14.79
CA ARG A 188 -9.44 10.36 14.59
C ARG A 188 -10.20 9.44 15.55
N GLN A 189 -9.49 8.56 16.25
CA GLN A 189 -10.10 7.61 17.18
C GLN A 189 -10.13 8.20 18.59
N LYS A 190 -11.29 8.12 19.26
CA LYS A 190 -11.36 8.39 20.70
C LYS A 190 -10.56 7.30 21.43
N ILE A 191 -9.64 7.70 22.30
CA ILE A 191 -8.80 6.76 23.06
C ILE A 191 -9.69 5.89 23.96
N PRO A 192 -9.70 4.55 23.77
CA PRO A 192 -10.47 3.62 24.60
C PRO A 192 -10.01 3.65 26.07
N SER A 193 -10.92 3.36 27.00
CA SER A 193 -10.60 3.29 28.44
C SER A 193 -9.51 2.27 28.73
N ILE A 194 -9.54 1.11 28.08
CA ILE A 194 -8.54 0.06 28.25
C ILE A 194 -7.13 0.51 27.80
N VAL A 195 -7.03 1.30 26.73
CA VAL A 195 -5.76 1.87 26.27
C VAL A 195 -5.21 2.88 27.28
N LYS A 196 -6.08 3.69 27.91
CA LYS A 196 -5.68 4.56 29.02
C LYS A 196 -5.20 3.74 30.23
N GLU A 197 -5.87 2.63 30.52
CA GLU A 197 -5.49 1.76 31.64
C GLU A 197 -4.11 1.14 31.44
N VAL A 198 -3.86 0.57 30.27
CA VAL A 198 -2.54 0.04 29.90
C VAL A 198 -1.48 1.14 29.95
N THR A 199 -1.79 2.35 29.48
CA THR A 199 -0.86 3.50 29.56
C THR A 199 -0.50 3.84 31.01
N ARG A 200 -1.47 3.79 31.93
CA ARG A 200 -1.25 3.98 33.37
C ARG A 200 -0.41 2.85 33.97
N ALA A 201 -0.64 1.61 33.56
CA ALA A 201 0.14 0.45 33.98
C ALA A 201 1.61 0.57 33.56
N LEU A 202 1.87 0.94 32.30
CA LEU A 202 3.22 1.22 31.79
C LEU A 202 3.92 2.30 32.62
N GLY A 203 3.20 3.39 32.97
CA GLY A 203 3.72 4.47 33.83
C GLY A 203 4.07 4.03 35.26
N LYS A 204 3.52 2.91 35.74
CA LYS A 204 3.85 2.28 37.03
C LYS A 204 4.99 1.25 36.92
N GLY A 205 5.64 1.14 35.75
CA GLY A 205 6.70 0.17 35.51
C GLY A 205 6.20 -1.25 35.24
N ILE A 206 4.94 -1.43 34.84
CA ILE A 206 4.43 -2.74 34.40
C ILE A 206 4.83 -2.93 32.94
N PHE A 207 5.85 -3.75 32.69
CA PHE A 207 6.43 -3.93 31.36
C PHE A 207 5.50 -4.69 30.40
N PRO A 208 5.44 -4.30 29.11
CA PRO A 208 4.87 -5.13 28.06
C PRO A 208 5.76 -6.36 27.81
N MET A 209 5.15 -7.51 27.54
CA MET A 209 5.86 -8.78 27.35
C MET A 209 5.88 -9.17 25.88
N LEU A 210 7.06 -9.23 25.26
CA LEU A 210 7.22 -9.65 23.88
C LEU A 210 6.75 -11.10 23.70
N VAL A 211 5.89 -11.32 22.70
CA VAL A 211 5.49 -12.66 22.26
C VAL A 211 6.65 -13.25 21.44
N THR A 212 7.09 -14.44 21.82
CA THR A 212 8.24 -15.13 21.18
C THR A 212 7.82 -16.01 20.00
N GLN A 213 6.53 -16.26 19.84
CA GLN A 213 5.96 -17.04 18.74
C GLN A 213 5.52 -16.11 17.59
N GLY A 214 5.80 -16.52 16.35
CA GLY A 214 5.43 -15.77 15.14
C GLY A 214 6.60 -15.04 14.48
N LEU A 215 6.31 -14.32 13.39
CA LEU A 215 7.32 -13.64 12.55
C LEU A 215 7.32 -12.11 12.66
N SER A 216 6.41 -11.55 13.45
CA SER A 216 6.22 -10.12 13.66
C SER A 216 6.29 -9.80 15.16
N GLY A 217 6.65 -8.57 15.51
CA GLY A 217 6.60 -8.11 16.90
C GLY A 217 5.16 -8.00 17.40
N ALA A 218 4.90 -8.61 18.56
CA ALA A 218 3.64 -8.51 19.28
C ALA A 218 3.91 -8.53 20.80
N TYR A 219 3.10 -7.84 21.58
CA TYR A 219 3.31 -7.68 23.02
C TYR A 219 2.03 -7.96 23.79
N TRP A 220 2.12 -8.83 24.79
CA TRP A 220 1.10 -8.91 25.83
C TRP A 220 1.16 -7.65 26.69
N MET A 221 0.04 -6.94 26.75
CA MET A 221 -0.12 -5.72 27.52
C MET A 221 -0.92 -6.03 28.78
N ARG A 222 -0.55 -5.36 29.88
CA ARG A 222 -1.15 -5.59 31.19
C ARG A 222 -1.76 -4.33 31.77
N ASP A 223 -2.77 -4.50 32.61
CA ASP A 223 -3.37 -3.41 33.38
C ASP A 223 -2.60 -3.12 34.69
N SER A 224 -3.12 -2.20 35.52
CA SER A 224 -2.51 -1.87 36.81
C SER A 224 -2.48 -3.04 37.80
N SER A 225 -3.33 -4.06 37.60
CA SER A 225 -3.40 -5.28 38.41
C SER A 225 -2.43 -6.36 37.94
N ARG A 226 -1.69 -6.10 36.84
CA ARG A 226 -0.76 -7.04 36.17
C ARG A 226 -1.46 -8.17 35.42
N GLU A 227 -2.75 -8.06 35.18
CA GLU A 227 -3.49 -9.02 34.35
C GLU A 227 -3.29 -8.70 32.87
N VAL A 228 -3.20 -9.73 32.03
CA VAL A 228 -3.09 -9.55 30.58
C VAL A 228 -4.44 -9.13 30.02
N VAL A 229 -4.51 -7.95 29.42
CA VAL A 229 -5.76 -7.36 28.92
C VAL A 229 -5.83 -7.23 27.42
N GLY A 230 -4.71 -7.39 26.72
CA GLY A 230 -4.70 -7.32 25.26
C GLY A 230 -3.35 -7.60 24.62
N LEU A 231 -3.40 -7.80 23.32
CA LEU A 231 -2.23 -8.00 22.46
C LEU A 231 -2.00 -6.74 21.62
N PHE A 232 -0.80 -6.17 21.70
CA PHE A 232 -0.39 -5.01 20.93
C PHE A 232 0.58 -5.40 19.81
N LYS A 233 0.29 -5.02 18.57
CA LYS A 233 1.13 -5.29 17.38
C LYS A 233 1.59 -3.97 16.75
N PRO A 234 2.83 -3.50 17.03
CA PRO A 234 3.35 -2.27 16.43
C PRO A 234 3.53 -2.39 14.91
N PHE A 235 3.14 -1.35 14.17
CA PHE A 235 3.21 -1.38 12.70
C PHE A 235 4.65 -1.41 12.16
N ASP A 236 5.61 -0.87 12.92
CA ASP A 236 7.02 -0.81 12.55
C ASP A 236 7.81 -2.07 12.93
N GLU A 237 7.16 -3.05 13.58
CA GLU A 237 7.72 -4.34 13.99
C GLU A 237 7.11 -5.53 13.24
N GLU A 238 6.26 -5.29 12.23
CA GLU A 238 5.74 -6.33 11.33
C GLU A 238 6.89 -7.08 10.60
N ILE A 239 6.60 -8.26 10.05
CA ILE A 239 7.52 -8.95 9.13
C ILE A 239 7.91 -8.02 7.95
N ASN A 240 9.22 -7.86 7.74
CA ASN A 240 9.85 -6.90 6.82
C ASN A 240 9.70 -5.41 7.21
N ALA A 241 9.23 -5.09 8.40
CA ALA A 241 9.27 -3.72 8.89
C ALA A 241 10.67 -3.35 9.42
N PRO A 242 10.99 -2.05 9.57
CA PRO A 242 12.33 -1.61 9.97
C PRO A 242 12.78 -2.12 11.35
N ASN A 243 11.84 -2.28 12.30
CA ASN A 243 12.11 -2.65 13.68
C ASN A 243 11.64 -4.07 14.01
N ASN A 244 11.67 -5.01 13.06
CA ASN A 244 11.29 -6.40 13.37
C ASN A 244 12.24 -7.00 14.43
N PRO A 245 11.72 -7.61 15.53
CA PRO A 245 12.51 -8.10 16.66
C PRO A 245 13.28 -9.38 16.37
N LEU A 246 12.97 -10.12 15.30
CA LEU A 246 13.70 -11.34 14.91
C LEU A 246 15.04 -11.07 14.22
N GLY A 247 15.36 -9.80 13.98
CA GLY A 247 16.67 -9.38 13.50
C GLY A 247 16.75 -9.14 11.99
N PRO A 248 17.97 -8.90 11.46
CA PRO A 248 18.18 -8.29 10.14
C PRO A 248 17.59 -9.08 8.96
N ALA A 249 17.50 -10.40 9.07
CA ALA A 249 16.94 -11.26 8.02
C ALA A 249 15.44 -11.03 7.80
N TYR A 250 14.74 -10.53 8.82
CA TYR A 250 13.29 -10.27 8.80
C TYR A 250 12.98 -8.77 8.65
N GLN A 251 13.99 -7.94 8.41
CA GLN A 251 13.84 -6.50 8.30
C GLN A 251 13.69 -6.02 6.86
N GLY A 252 13.08 -4.84 6.74
CA GLY A 252 12.89 -4.18 5.47
C GLY A 252 12.43 -2.75 5.66
N GLY A 253 11.37 -2.37 4.97
CA GLY A 253 10.87 -1.01 4.94
C GLY A 253 9.36 -1.02 4.77
N LEU A 254 8.70 -0.05 5.41
CA LEU A 254 7.26 0.11 5.28
C LEU A 254 6.89 0.34 3.82
N GLY A 255 5.68 -0.04 3.43
CA GLY A 255 5.21 0.12 2.07
C GLY A 255 5.69 -0.96 1.08
N GLN A 256 6.62 -1.82 1.49
CA GLN A 256 7.08 -2.93 0.64
C GLN A 256 5.99 -3.99 0.44
N ARG A 257 6.05 -4.69 -0.68
CA ARG A 257 5.17 -5.83 -1.04
C ARG A 257 5.99 -7.12 -1.19
N ARG A 258 6.88 -7.41 -0.22
CA ARG A 258 7.85 -8.51 -0.33
C ARG A 258 7.26 -9.89 -0.05
N THR A 259 6.48 -10.04 1.02
CA THR A 259 6.01 -11.36 1.48
C THR A 259 4.63 -11.74 0.95
N ARG A 260 3.71 -10.77 0.81
CA ARG A 260 2.32 -11.05 0.39
C ARG A 260 1.81 -9.96 -0.54
N ARG A 261 1.41 -10.35 -1.76
CA ARG A 261 0.90 -9.43 -2.78
C ARG A 261 -0.49 -8.95 -2.40
N GLY A 262 -0.64 -7.69 -1.99
CA GLY A 262 -1.97 -7.13 -1.68
C GLY A 262 -2.04 -6.28 -0.43
N ILE A 263 -1.03 -6.44 0.43
CA ILE A 263 -0.93 -5.81 1.73
C ILE A 263 0.50 -5.27 1.83
N ARG A 264 0.65 -3.97 2.09
CA ARG A 264 1.98 -3.41 2.27
C ARG A 264 2.41 -3.57 3.73
N VAL A 265 3.72 -3.72 3.93
CA VAL A 265 4.34 -3.70 5.26
C VAL A 265 3.95 -2.43 6.01
N GLY A 266 3.52 -2.57 7.26
CA GLY A 266 3.07 -1.50 8.15
C GLY A 266 1.56 -1.22 8.06
N GLU A 267 0.85 -1.78 7.08
CA GLU A 267 -0.59 -1.54 6.95
C GLU A 267 -1.46 -2.62 7.63
N ALA A 268 -0.88 -3.59 8.36
CA ALA A 268 -1.66 -4.65 9.02
C ALA A 268 -2.53 -4.08 10.16
N VAL A 269 -2.04 -3.03 10.82
CA VAL A 269 -2.79 -2.29 11.85
C VAL A 269 -4.18 -1.85 11.38
N HIS A 270 -4.30 -1.34 10.15
CA HIS A 270 -5.58 -0.89 9.60
C HIS A 270 -6.56 -2.05 9.39
N ARG A 271 -6.04 -3.24 9.12
CA ARG A 271 -6.81 -4.45 8.80
C ARG A 271 -7.35 -5.12 10.04
N GLU A 272 -6.54 -5.18 11.09
CA GLU A 272 -6.96 -5.61 12.43
C GLU A 272 -8.13 -4.76 12.93
N VAL A 273 -8.01 -3.43 12.86
CA VAL A 273 -9.08 -2.53 13.29
C VAL A 273 -10.29 -2.61 12.35
N ALA A 274 -10.08 -2.70 11.03
CA ALA A 274 -11.17 -2.81 10.06
C ALA A 274 -12.02 -4.08 10.27
N ALA A 275 -11.41 -5.22 10.61
CA ALA A 275 -12.14 -6.45 10.89
C ALA A 275 -13.10 -6.27 12.07
N TYR A 276 -12.64 -5.64 13.17
CA TYR A 276 -13.52 -5.31 14.30
C TYR A 276 -14.60 -4.29 13.91
N LEU A 277 -14.28 -3.29 13.09
CA LEU A 277 -15.29 -2.32 12.64
C LEU A 277 -16.40 -2.97 11.78
N ILE A 278 -16.05 -3.95 10.93
CA ILE A 278 -17.02 -4.73 10.16
C ILE A 278 -17.87 -5.61 11.07
N ASP A 279 -17.24 -6.32 12.01
CA ASP A 279 -17.93 -7.12 13.03
C ASP A 279 -18.97 -6.28 13.79
N GLN A 280 -18.58 -5.09 14.26
CA GLN A 280 -19.48 -4.18 14.97
C GLN A 280 -20.57 -3.60 14.08
N PHE A 281 -20.26 -3.29 12.82
CA PHE A 281 -21.24 -2.74 11.88
C PHE A 281 -22.39 -3.70 11.61
N PHE A 282 -22.08 -5.00 11.47
CA PHE A 282 -23.09 -6.03 11.24
C PHE A 282 -23.60 -6.70 12.52
N GLY A 283 -23.00 -6.40 13.67
CA GLY A 283 -23.38 -6.97 14.97
C GLY A 283 -23.05 -8.45 15.10
N PHE A 284 -21.96 -8.92 14.50
CA PHE A 284 -21.55 -10.33 14.58
C PHE A 284 -21.08 -10.71 15.99
N GLY A 285 -20.28 -9.87 16.64
CA GLY A 285 -19.81 -10.10 18.01
C GLY A 285 -18.76 -11.22 18.13
N ILE A 286 -18.07 -11.55 17.03
CA ILE A 286 -17.06 -12.62 16.98
C ILE A 286 -15.63 -12.10 16.86
N VAL A 287 -15.41 -10.80 16.60
CA VAL A 287 -14.06 -10.20 16.61
C VAL A 287 -13.84 -9.49 17.94
N PRO A 288 -12.81 -9.87 18.74
CA PRO A 288 -12.48 -9.15 19.96
C PRO A 288 -12.19 -7.67 19.68
N LYS A 289 -12.52 -6.81 20.65
CA LYS A 289 -12.41 -5.37 20.46
C LYS A 289 -11.00 -4.97 20.07
N THR A 290 -10.88 -4.29 18.94
CA THR A 290 -9.59 -3.97 18.34
C THR A 290 -9.51 -2.49 17.98
N TYR A 291 -8.42 -1.86 18.39
CA TYR A 291 -8.25 -0.40 18.33
C TYR A 291 -6.90 -0.02 17.74
N TYR A 292 -6.82 1.20 17.19
CA TYR A 292 -5.53 1.87 17.08
C TYR A 292 -5.06 2.26 18.49
N ALA A 293 -3.80 1.99 18.80
CA ALA A 293 -3.20 2.35 20.09
C ALA A 293 -1.80 2.95 19.91
N THR A 294 -1.43 3.80 20.86
CA THR A 294 -0.09 4.36 20.98
C THR A 294 0.38 4.12 22.40
N PHE A 295 1.50 3.43 22.54
CA PHE A 295 2.11 3.13 23.83
C PHE A 295 3.55 3.59 23.84
N SER A 296 4.05 4.00 25.02
CA SER A 296 5.44 4.41 25.19
C SER A 296 6.05 3.66 26.36
N HIS A 297 7.14 2.93 26.10
CA HIS A 297 7.86 2.19 27.14
C HIS A 297 9.29 1.86 26.71
N PRO A 298 10.30 1.89 27.60
CA PRO A 298 11.69 1.57 27.24
C PRO A 298 11.95 0.12 26.79
N SER A 299 11.04 -0.81 27.12
CA SER A 299 11.18 -2.23 26.74
C SER A 299 10.71 -2.55 25.33
N PHE A 300 10.02 -1.64 24.64
CA PHE A 300 9.68 -1.87 23.22
C PHE A 300 10.95 -2.02 22.39
N PHE A 301 10.89 -2.88 21.38
CA PHE A 301 12.03 -3.15 20.54
C PHE A 301 12.35 -1.95 19.62
N HIS A 302 13.63 -1.67 19.44
CA HIS A 302 14.11 -0.77 18.40
C HIS A 302 15.41 -1.34 17.87
N TYR A 303 15.51 -1.42 16.55
CA TYR A 303 16.67 -2.04 15.95
C TYR A 303 17.92 -1.18 16.15
N GLY A 304 19.06 -1.83 16.38
CA GLY A 304 20.35 -1.17 16.58
C GLY A 304 20.55 -0.57 17.98
N GLU A 305 19.59 -0.75 18.89
CA GLU A 305 19.77 -0.39 20.29
C GLU A 305 20.47 -1.53 21.06
N ASP A 306 21.46 -1.17 21.88
CA ASP A 306 22.09 -2.10 22.81
C ASP A 306 21.07 -2.58 23.86
N PRO A 307 20.71 -3.88 23.90
CA PRO A 307 19.77 -4.39 24.89
C PRO A 307 20.29 -4.29 26.33
N TYR A 308 21.62 -4.13 26.52
CA TYR A 308 22.28 -4.01 27.82
C TYR A 308 22.51 -2.56 28.26
N SER A 309 22.04 -1.58 27.49
CA SER A 309 22.07 -0.18 27.88
C SER A 309 21.26 0.07 29.15
N PHE A 310 21.93 0.56 30.20
CA PHE A 310 21.29 0.99 31.47
C PHE A 310 20.34 2.20 31.29
N ARG A 311 20.39 2.91 30.15
CA ARG A 311 19.56 4.07 29.85
C ARG A 311 18.82 3.87 28.54
N ARG A 312 17.82 2.98 28.55
CA ARG A 312 16.92 2.82 27.39
C ARG A 312 16.01 4.03 27.29
N SER A 313 15.98 4.67 26.13
CA SER A 313 15.06 5.76 25.87
C SER A 313 13.62 5.23 25.80
N HIS A 314 12.66 6.08 26.18
CA HIS A 314 11.25 5.75 25.95
C HIS A 314 11.01 5.65 24.44
N LYS A 315 10.44 4.52 24.02
CA LYS A 315 10.09 4.27 22.63
C LYS A 315 8.59 4.33 22.50
N THR A 316 8.10 5.26 21.69
CA THR A 316 6.69 5.38 21.37
C THR A 316 6.40 4.55 20.12
N LYS A 317 5.43 3.65 20.25
CA LYS A 317 5.01 2.71 19.22
C LYS A 317 3.54 2.91 18.92
N ILE A 318 3.18 2.83 17.66
CA ILE A 318 1.78 2.85 17.20
C ILE A 318 1.47 1.48 16.60
N GLY A 319 0.26 0.98 16.80
CA GLY A 319 -0.11 -0.36 16.34
C GLY A 319 -1.57 -0.67 16.60
N SER A 320 -1.95 -1.92 16.34
CA SER A 320 -3.27 -2.45 16.72
C SER A 320 -3.19 -3.01 18.14
N PHE A 321 -4.22 -2.74 18.93
CA PHE A 321 -4.41 -3.32 20.26
C PHE A 321 -5.73 -4.07 20.28
N GLN A 322 -5.68 -5.39 20.45
CA GLN A 322 -6.84 -6.27 20.53
C GLN A 322 -7.01 -6.76 21.97
N GLU A 323 -8.20 -6.62 22.55
CA GLU A 323 -8.53 -7.13 23.88
C GLU A 323 -8.43 -8.66 23.92
N VAL A 324 -7.95 -9.21 25.04
CA VAL A 324 -7.91 -10.67 25.26
C VAL A 324 -9.32 -11.20 25.53
N VAL A 325 -9.61 -12.38 24.98
CA VAL A 325 -10.81 -13.15 25.29
C VAL A 325 -10.49 -14.28 26.27
N VAL A 326 -11.07 -14.24 27.46
CA VAL A 326 -10.78 -15.20 28.54
C VAL A 326 -11.55 -16.50 28.33
N GLY A 327 -10.87 -17.64 28.50
CA GLY A 327 -11.45 -18.98 28.38
C GLY A 327 -11.63 -19.48 26.94
N PHE A 328 -11.17 -18.72 25.95
CA PHE A 328 -11.20 -19.11 24.54
C PHE A 328 -9.93 -19.86 24.15
N GLU A 329 -10.11 -21.03 23.55
CA GLU A 329 -9.00 -21.89 23.09
C GLU A 329 -9.05 -22.09 21.57
N PRO A 330 -7.91 -22.32 20.90
CA PRO A 330 -7.89 -22.64 19.47
C PRO A 330 -8.81 -23.82 19.13
N VAL A 331 -9.50 -23.75 17.99
CA VAL A 331 -10.46 -24.78 17.56
C VAL A 331 -9.84 -26.19 17.44
N LEU A 332 -8.52 -26.29 17.20
CA LEU A 332 -7.79 -27.57 17.17
C LEU A 332 -7.56 -28.19 18.55
N SER A 333 -7.62 -27.38 19.61
CA SER A 333 -7.43 -27.83 20.98
C SER A 333 -8.71 -28.39 21.60
N LEU A 334 -9.86 -28.26 20.91
CA LEU A 334 -11.16 -28.65 21.44
C LEU A 334 -11.49 -30.14 21.22
N SER A 335 -12.26 -30.70 22.15
CA SER A 335 -12.84 -32.04 22.02
C SER A 335 -13.99 -32.07 20.99
N SER A 336 -14.38 -33.28 20.56
CA SER A 336 -15.54 -33.45 19.67
C SER A 336 -16.85 -32.95 20.29
N GLU A 337 -17.00 -33.08 21.60
CA GLU A 337 -18.16 -32.60 22.36
C GLU A 337 -18.21 -31.08 22.42
N GLU A 338 -17.05 -30.43 22.55
CA GLU A 338 -16.94 -28.97 22.55
C GLU A 338 -17.23 -28.37 21.17
N LEU A 339 -16.73 -29.01 20.11
CA LEU A 339 -17.02 -28.59 18.73
C LEU A 339 -18.51 -28.69 18.39
N LYS A 340 -19.23 -29.68 18.94
CA LYS A 340 -20.69 -29.82 18.77
C LYS A 340 -21.49 -28.69 19.41
N LYS A 341 -20.91 -27.91 20.33
CA LYS A 341 -21.58 -26.75 20.94
C LYS A 341 -21.65 -25.55 20.00
N ILE A 342 -20.80 -25.50 18.97
CA ILE A 342 -20.79 -24.42 17.98
C ILE A 342 -22.04 -24.57 17.10
N THR A 343 -22.93 -23.58 17.14
CA THR A 343 -24.12 -23.60 16.28
C THR A 343 -23.75 -23.31 14.83
N LEU A 344 -24.62 -23.72 13.91
CA LEU A 344 -24.42 -23.44 12.50
C LEU A 344 -24.37 -21.93 12.23
N GLU A 345 -25.26 -21.17 12.86
CA GLU A 345 -25.35 -19.72 12.72
C GLU A 345 -24.08 -19.04 13.19
N GLU A 346 -23.56 -19.39 14.37
CA GLU A 346 -22.31 -18.84 14.91
C GLU A 346 -21.14 -19.10 13.96
N PHE A 347 -21.02 -20.33 13.46
CA PHE A 347 -19.98 -20.70 12.49
C PHE A 347 -20.12 -19.94 11.17
N GLN A 348 -21.34 -19.69 10.71
CA GLN A 348 -21.61 -18.94 9.48
C GLN A 348 -21.29 -17.44 9.61
N LEU A 349 -21.32 -16.85 10.81
CA LEU A 349 -20.83 -15.49 11.03
C LEU A 349 -19.34 -15.36 10.67
N LEU A 350 -18.52 -16.36 11.04
CA LEU A 350 -17.10 -16.41 10.69
C LEU A 350 -16.90 -16.48 9.16
N ILE A 351 -17.70 -17.32 8.48
CA ILE A 351 -17.66 -17.47 7.01
C ILE A 351 -17.95 -16.13 6.34
N VAL A 352 -19.06 -15.48 6.71
CA VAL A 352 -19.47 -14.21 6.12
C VAL A 352 -18.45 -13.11 6.41
N LEU A 353 -17.92 -13.03 7.64
CA LEU A 353 -16.86 -12.10 7.99
C LEU A 353 -15.63 -12.30 7.09
N ASP A 354 -15.10 -13.52 7.00
CA ASP A 354 -13.88 -13.82 6.24
C ASP A 354 -14.03 -13.53 4.75
N VAL A 355 -15.22 -13.73 4.19
CA VAL A 355 -15.56 -13.37 2.81
C VAL A 355 -15.56 -11.85 2.60
N ILE A 356 -16.26 -11.11 3.47
CA ILE A 356 -16.34 -9.65 3.41
C ILE A 356 -14.95 -9.04 3.49
N ILE A 357 -14.15 -9.47 4.48
CA ILE A 357 -12.81 -8.92 4.68
C ILE A 357 -11.80 -9.52 3.70
N GLY A 358 -12.09 -10.63 3.03
CA GLY A 358 -11.14 -11.35 2.17
C GLY A 358 -9.92 -11.81 2.97
N ASN A 359 -10.16 -12.55 4.06
CA ASN A 359 -9.09 -13.00 4.94
C ASN A 359 -8.15 -13.95 4.19
N CYS A 360 -6.85 -13.67 4.20
CA CYS A 360 -5.84 -14.46 3.50
C CYS A 360 -5.09 -15.45 4.41
N ASP A 361 -5.44 -15.53 5.70
CA ASP A 361 -4.75 -16.37 6.68
C ASP A 361 -5.67 -16.92 7.79
N ARG A 362 -6.94 -17.26 7.45
CA ARG A 362 -7.80 -17.98 8.40
C ARG A 362 -7.38 -19.46 8.47
N HIS A 363 -6.47 -19.74 9.40
CA HIS A 363 -6.16 -21.10 9.83
C HIS A 363 -6.79 -21.40 11.20
N ALA A 364 -6.73 -22.66 11.62
CA ALA A 364 -7.38 -23.14 12.83
C ALA A 364 -6.96 -22.38 14.10
N ASN A 365 -5.68 -22.05 14.25
CA ASN A 365 -5.20 -21.30 15.42
C ASN A 365 -5.76 -19.86 15.52
N ASN A 366 -6.38 -19.36 14.45
CA ASN A 366 -7.00 -18.03 14.40
C ASN A 366 -8.52 -18.10 14.61
N ILE A 367 -9.06 -19.26 14.97
CA ILE A 367 -10.44 -19.47 15.37
C ILE A 367 -10.38 -19.95 16.82
N LEU A 368 -10.71 -19.07 17.75
CA LEU A 368 -10.84 -19.47 19.14
C LEU A 368 -12.30 -19.75 19.47
N VAL A 369 -12.54 -20.64 20.41
CA VAL A 369 -13.88 -21.06 20.81
C VAL A 369 -13.97 -21.18 22.32
N ASN A 370 -15.08 -20.74 22.89
CA ASN A 370 -15.47 -21.00 24.27
C ASN A 370 -16.98 -21.23 24.34
N GLU A 371 -17.42 -22.34 24.94
CA GLU A 371 -18.85 -22.67 25.10
C GLU A 371 -19.70 -22.52 23.82
N GLY A 372 -19.13 -22.87 22.66
CA GLY A 372 -19.82 -22.75 21.37
C GLY A 372 -19.81 -21.36 20.74
N LYS A 373 -19.23 -20.35 21.40
CA LYS A 373 -18.99 -19.00 20.86
C LYS A 373 -17.65 -18.89 20.17
N ILE A 374 -17.60 -18.15 19.06
CA ILE A 374 -16.38 -17.97 18.26
C ILE A 374 -15.75 -16.61 18.55
N ALA A 375 -14.43 -16.61 18.75
CA ALA A 375 -13.60 -15.42 18.66
C ALA A 375 -12.60 -15.58 17.51
N ALA A 376 -12.84 -14.86 16.42
CA ALA A 376 -11.94 -14.75 15.29
C ALA A 376 -10.82 -13.75 15.62
N ILE A 377 -9.56 -14.15 15.46
CA ILE A 377 -8.40 -13.30 15.76
C ILE A 377 -7.45 -13.19 14.56
N ASP A 378 -6.44 -12.33 14.68
CA ASP A 378 -5.33 -12.16 13.74
C ASP A 378 -5.75 -11.82 12.30
N HIS A 379 -6.33 -10.63 12.12
CA HIS A 379 -6.88 -10.15 10.85
C HIS A 379 -5.91 -9.24 10.09
N GLY A 380 -4.65 -9.13 10.51
CA GLY A 380 -3.64 -8.31 9.85
C GLY A 380 -3.43 -8.63 8.36
N LEU A 381 -3.92 -9.80 7.93
CA LEU A 381 -3.80 -10.35 6.59
C LEU A 381 -5.15 -10.44 5.88
N SER A 382 -5.98 -9.42 6.06
CA SER A 382 -7.25 -9.21 5.36
C SER A 382 -7.23 -7.98 4.45
N PHE A 383 -8.33 -7.70 3.77
CA PHE A 383 -8.52 -6.57 2.85
C PHE A 383 -7.38 -6.40 1.83
N PRO A 384 -7.06 -7.44 1.04
CA PRO A 384 -6.01 -7.33 0.04
C PRO A 384 -6.49 -6.44 -1.12
N ASP A 385 -5.59 -5.63 -1.69
CA ASP A 385 -5.88 -4.80 -2.87
C ASP A 385 -5.72 -5.54 -4.22
N THR A 386 -5.49 -6.85 -4.13
CA THR A 386 -5.51 -7.83 -5.23
C THR A 386 -6.12 -9.15 -4.75
N HIS A 387 -6.59 -9.99 -5.67
CA HIS A 387 -7.08 -11.34 -5.35
C HIS A 387 -5.99 -12.42 -5.42
N GLU A 388 -4.74 -12.03 -5.69
CA GLU A 388 -3.61 -12.97 -5.79
C GLU A 388 -3.19 -13.60 -4.45
N THR A 389 -3.61 -13.02 -3.32
CA THR A 389 -3.26 -13.49 -1.98
C THR A 389 -4.34 -14.30 -1.29
N MET A 390 -5.53 -14.41 -1.88
CA MET A 390 -6.59 -15.20 -1.27
C MET A 390 -6.20 -16.68 -1.27
N ARG A 391 -6.34 -17.28 -0.10
CA ARG A 391 -6.02 -18.68 0.18
C ARG A 391 -7.29 -19.42 0.57
N ASN A 392 -7.19 -20.75 0.59
CA ASN A 392 -8.21 -21.60 1.16
C ASN A 392 -8.43 -21.25 2.65
N TRP A 393 -9.68 -21.02 3.02
CA TRP A 393 -10.06 -20.85 4.41
C TRP A 393 -10.20 -22.19 5.13
N TYR A 394 -9.75 -22.25 6.38
CA TYR A 394 -9.78 -23.48 7.16
C TYR A 394 -11.20 -23.98 7.46
N TRP A 395 -12.18 -23.08 7.56
CA TRP A 395 -13.57 -23.44 7.85
C TRP A 395 -14.21 -24.34 6.78
N LYS A 396 -13.65 -24.43 5.57
CA LYS A 396 -14.13 -25.35 4.52
C LYS A 396 -13.95 -26.83 4.86
N ALA A 397 -13.04 -27.13 5.80
CA ALA A 397 -12.78 -28.49 6.25
C ALA A 397 -13.83 -29.01 7.26
N TYR A 398 -14.73 -28.14 7.74
CA TYR A 398 -15.77 -28.51 8.70
C TYR A 398 -17.10 -28.76 8.00
N ASP A 399 -17.86 -29.74 8.49
CA ASP A 399 -19.21 -30.03 8.03
C ASP A 399 -20.15 -28.82 8.14
N LEU A 400 -19.96 -27.98 9.16
CA LEU A 400 -20.71 -26.72 9.32
C LEU A 400 -20.46 -25.74 8.15
N GLY A 401 -19.24 -25.72 7.61
CA GLY A 401 -18.88 -24.94 6.42
C GLY A 401 -19.47 -25.49 5.11
N ASN A 402 -20.01 -26.71 5.15
CA ASN A 402 -20.62 -27.37 4.00
C ASN A 402 -22.16 -27.30 4.01
N LYS A 403 -22.76 -26.51 4.91
CA LYS A 403 -24.21 -26.30 4.97
C LYS A 403 -24.63 -25.01 4.25
N PRO A 404 -25.86 -24.95 3.70
CA PRO A 404 -26.41 -23.71 3.16
C PRO A 404 -26.40 -22.59 4.20
N ILE A 405 -26.10 -21.36 3.78
CA ILE A 405 -26.10 -20.20 4.68
C ILE A 405 -27.54 -19.93 5.16
N HIS A 406 -27.71 -19.79 6.48
CA HIS A 406 -28.99 -19.45 7.08
C HIS A 406 -29.53 -18.14 6.47
N PRO A 407 -30.82 -18.04 6.07
CA PRO A 407 -31.34 -16.89 5.33
C PRO A 407 -31.08 -15.53 6.01
N ALA A 408 -31.17 -15.47 7.34
CA ALA A 408 -30.89 -14.25 8.09
C ALA A 408 -29.42 -13.78 7.98
N ILE A 409 -28.47 -14.72 7.87
CA ILE A 409 -27.05 -14.43 7.70
C ILE A 409 -26.76 -14.10 6.23
N ALA A 410 -27.37 -14.82 5.29
CA ALA A 410 -27.24 -14.55 3.86
C ALA A 410 -27.69 -13.12 3.49
N LYS A 411 -28.69 -12.59 4.21
CA LYS A 411 -29.19 -11.22 4.05
C LYS A 411 -28.09 -10.16 4.16
N VAL A 412 -27.06 -10.39 4.99
CA VAL A 412 -25.91 -9.47 5.15
C VAL A 412 -25.16 -9.27 3.83
N ILE A 413 -25.05 -10.32 3.02
CA ILE A 413 -24.38 -10.27 1.71
C ILE A 413 -25.35 -9.80 0.63
N ILE A 414 -26.60 -10.29 0.65
CA ILE A 414 -27.61 -9.98 -0.35
C ILE A 414 -27.94 -8.48 -0.33
N GLU A 415 -28.09 -7.91 0.86
CA GLU A 415 -28.40 -6.50 1.09
C GLU A 415 -27.18 -5.71 1.58
N PHE A 416 -25.98 -6.11 1.13
CA PHE A 416 -24.74 -5.51 1.62
C PHE A 416 -24.72 -3.97 1.41
N PRO A 417 -24.67 -3.17 2.50
CA PRO A 417 -24.76 -1.72 2.44
C PRO A 417 -23.40 -1.12 2.05
N GLU A 418 -23.07 -1.24 0.76
CA GLU A 418 -21.75 -0.93 0.23
C GLU A 418 -21.31 0.50 0.54
N LYS A 419 -22.20 1.48 0.36
CA LYS A 419 -21.90 2.89 0.53
C LYS A 419 -21.48 3.20 1.97
N GLU A 420 -22.21 2.66 2.93
CA GLU A 420 -22.02 2.84 4.36
C GLU A 420 -20.72 2.16 4.81
N VAL A 421 -20.50 0.91 4.38
CA VAL A 421 -19.29 0.16 4.70
C VAL A 421 -18.05 0.82 4.09
N PHE A 422 -18.14 1.31 2.85
CA PHE A 422 -17.02 1.99 2.19
C PHE A 422 -16.72 3.33 2.86
N ALA A 423 -17.75 4.07 3.26
CA ALA A 423 -17.58 5.31 4.02
C ALA A 423 -16.93 5.05 5.37
N LEU A 424 -17.34 3.99 6.08
CA LEU A 424 -16.74 3.55 7.34
C LEU A 424 -15.25 3.23 7.19
N LEU A 425 -14.91 2.33 6.26
CA LEU A 425 -13.54 1.87 6.05
C LEU A 425 -12.62 2.99 5.54
N LYS A 426 -13.11 3.85 4.64
CA LYS A 426 -12.35 5.01 4.14
C LYS A 426 -12.18 6.08 5.22
N GLY A 427 -13.20 6.31 6.04
CA GLY A 427 -13.18 7.32 7.10
C GLY A 427 -12.29 6.95 8.28
N LYS A 428 -12.33 5.68 8.71
CA LYS A 428 -11.65 5.18 9.91
C LYS A 428 -10.31 4.49 9.63
N CYS A 429 -10.19 3.77 8.51
CA CYS A 429 -8.98 2.99 8.18
C CYS A 429 -8.23 3.52 6.95
N LEU A 430 -8.73 4.58 6.31
CA LEU A 430 -8.10 5.24 5.15
C LEU A 430 -7.80 4.28 3.99
N PHE A 431 -8.63 3.24 3.83
CA PHE A 431 -8.44 2.27 2.76
C PHE A 431 -8.48 2.92 1.38
N SER A 432 -7.53 2.52 0.53
CA SER A 432 -7.48 2.95 -0.86
C SER A 432 -8.69 2.42 -1.63
N ILE A 433 -9.04 3.10 -2.72
CA ILE A 433 -10.13 2.66 -3.59
C ILE A 433 -9.92 1.23 -4.10
N ASN A 434 -8.67 0.82 -4.36
CA ASN A 434 -8.39 -0.54 -4.84
C ASN A 434 -8.80 -1.60 -3.83
N VAL A 435 -8.57 -1.38 -2.53
CA VAL A 435 -8.99 -2.31 -1.46
C VAL A 435 -10.50 -2.47 -1.45
N LEU A 436 -11.22 -1.35 -1.54
CA LEU A 436 -12.68 -1.32 -1.56
C LEU A 436 -13.25 -1.99 -2.82
N GLU A 437 -12.66 -1.75 -3.99
CA GLU A 437 -13.09 -2.40 -5.24
C GLU A 437 -12.87 -3.93 -5.19
N ARG A 438 -11.77 -4.41 -4.59
CA ARG A 438 -11.61 -5.86 -4.38
C ARG A 438 -12.66 -6.43 -3.43
N MET A 439 -13.03 -5.68 -2.40
CA MET A 439 -14.11 -6.05 -1.49
C MET A 439 -15.46 -6.16 -2.23
N ARG A 440 -15.82 -5.15 -3.02
CA ARG A 440 -17.02 -5.18 -3.88
C ARG A 440 -17.05 -6.43 -4.76
N GLU A 441 -15.95 -6.71 -5.47
CA GLU A 441 -15.85 -7.87 -6.35
C GLU A 441 -16.12 -9.20 -5.63
N ARG A 442 -15.58 -9.37 -4.41
CA ARG A 442 -15.82 -10.58 -3.60
C ARG A 442 -17.26 -10.68 -3.13
N VAL A 443 -17.80 -9.61 -2.55
CA VAL A 443 -19.17 -9.58 -2.03
C VAL A 443 -20.17 -9.82 -3.14
N THR A 444 -19.99 -9.22 -4.32
CA THR A 444 -20.88 -9.45 -5.48
C THR A 444 -20.81 -10.88 -5.99
N LEU A 445 -19.61 -11.47 -6.09
CA LEU A 445 -19.47 -12.87 -6.49
C LEU A 445 -20.16 -13.79 -5.48
N PHE A 446 -19.95 -13.55 -4.19
CA PHE A 446 -20.55 -14.33 -3.12
C PHE A 446 -22.07 -14.23 -3.13
N ARG A 447 -22.62 -13.03 -3.30
CA ARG A 447 -24.06 -12.79 -3.43
C ARG A 447 -24.69 -13.62 -4.55
N ILE A 448 -24.13 -13.55 -5.76
CA ILE A 448 -24.71 -14.23 -6.94
C ILE A 448 -24.59 -15.75 -6.81
N ALA A 449 -23.54 -16.24 -6.17
CA ALA A 449 -23.41 -17.65 -5.88
C ALA A 449 -24.44 -18.15 -4.85
N LEU A 450 -24.74 -17.37 -3.81
CA LEU A 450 -25.83 -17.69 -2.87
C LEU A 450 -27.19 -17.70 -3.57
N GLU A 451 -27.45 -16.75 -4.48
CA GLU A 451 -28.67 -16.73 -5.31
C GLU A 451 -28.80 -17.99 -6.20
N LYS A 452 -27.68 -18.63 -6.58
CA LYS A 452 -27.64 -19.90 -7.32
C LYS A 452 -27.68 -21.15 -6.41
N GLY A 453 -27.76 -20.98 -5.10
CA GLY A 453 -27.79 -22.09 -4.14
C GLY A 453 -26.44 -22.76 -3.90
N LEU A 454 -25.32 -22.12 -4.26
CA LEU A 454 -23.99 -22.65 -3.97
C LEU A 454 -23.68 -22.60 -2.47
N LEU A 455 -22.89 -23.57 -2.02
CA LEU A 455 -22.49 -23.70 -0.63
C LEU A 455 -21.20 -22.91 -0.35
N PRO A 456 -20.90 -22.58 0.92
CA PRO A 456 -19.66 -21.89 1.26
C PRO A 456 -18.39 -22.60 0.80
N LYS A 457 -18.38 -23.95 0.73
CA LYS A 457 -17.27 -24.73 0.19
C LYS A 457 -16.96 -24.38 -1.26
N ASP A 458 -18.00 -24.32 -2.10
CA ASP A 458 -17.91 -24.02 -3.54
C ASP A 458 -17.38 -22.60 -3.74
N LEU A 459 -17.83 -21.70 -2.86
CA LEU A 459 -17.43 -20.30 -2.82
C LEU A 459 -15.95 -20.12 -2.48
N SER A 460 -15.42 -20.94 -1.56
CA SER A 460 -13.99 -20.92 -1.22
C SER A 460 -13.11 -21.24 -2.43
N GLU A 461 -13.57 -22.12 -3.33
CA GLU A 461 -12.87 -22.50 -4.56
C GLU A 461 -13.02 -21.44 -5.65
N LEU A 462 -14.14 -20.72 -5.65
CA LEU A 462 -14.38 -19.60 -6.56
C LEU A 462 -13.59 -18.34 -6.20
N MET A 463 -13.11 -18.19 -4.98
CA MET A 463 -12.40 -17.00 -4.50
C MET A 463 -10.91 -16.99 -4.90
N THR A 464 -10.64 -17.15 -6.20
CA THR A 464 -9.29 -17.15 -6.79
C THR A 464 -9.09 -15.98 -7.74
N ARG A 465 -7.83 -15.66 -8.08
CA ARG A 465 -7.47 -14.65 -9.08
C ARG A 465 -8.19 -14.86 -10.43
N GLN A 466 -8.39 -16.11 -10.84
CA GLN A 466 -9.01 -16.45 -12.13
C GLN A 466 -10.48 -16.01 -12.18
N ASN A 467 -11.16 -16.10 -11.05
CA ASN A 467 -12.60 -15.91 -10.94
C ASN A 467 -12.94 -14.50 -10.43
N CYS A 468 -12.20 -14.01 -9.44
CA CYS A 468 -12.21 -12.64 -8.97
C CYS A 468 -11.18 -11.81 -9.77
N MET A 469 -11.44 -11.53 -11.05
CA MET A 469 -10.57 -10.62 -11.83
C MET A 469 -10.94 -9.14 -11.56
N PRO A 470 -10.01 -8.18 -11.73
CA PRO A 470 -10.33 -6.76 -11.67
C PRO A 470 -11.38 -6.36 -12.73
N LEU A 471 -12.20 -5.36 -12.45
CA LEU A 471 -13.13 -4.76 -13.42
C LEU A 471 -12.46 -3.98 -14.56
N TRP A 472 -11.22 -3.52 -14.36
CA TRP A 472 -10.57 -2.62 -15.31
C TRP A 472 -10.32 -3.28 -16.67
N GLY A 473 -10.91 -2.72 -17.72
CA GLY A 473 -10.77 -3.21 -19.10
C GLY A 473 -11.83 -4.23 -19.54
N LEU A 474 -12.82 -4.54 -18.70
CA LEU A 474 -13.93 -5.42 -19.08
C LEU A 474 -15.10 -4.63 -19.69
N LYS A 475 -15.68 -5.16 -20.77
CA LYS A 475 -16.87 -4.59 -21.43
C LYS A 475 -18.20 -5.00 -20.78
N ILE A 476 -18.16 -5.70 -19.66
CA ILE A 476 -19.34 -6.30 -18.99
C ILE A 476 -19.45 -5.80 -17.56
N THR A 477 -20.67 -5.80 -17.01
CA THR A 477 -20.92 -5.46 -15.60
C THR A 477 -20.31 -6.50 -14.67
N LEU A 478 -20.12 -6.13 -13.40
CA LEU A 478 -19.61 -7.04 -12.37
C LEU A 478 -20.53 -8.25 -12.19
N GLU A 479 -21.84 -8.02 -12.22
CA GLU A 479 -22.88 -9.04 -12.13
C GLU A 479 -22.83 -9.99 -13.33
N ALA A 480 -22.73 -9.46 -14.55
CA ALA A 480 -22.63 -10.28 -15.76
C ALA A 480 -21.36 -11.15 -15.74
N LYS A 481 -20.26 -10.61 -15.22
CA LYS A 481 -19.02 -11.36 -15.06
C LYS A 481 -19.16 -12.47 -14.03
N ALA A 482 -19.69 -12.17 -12.85
CA ALA A 482 -19.91 -13.14 -11.80
C ALA A 482 -20.83 -14.27 -12.29
N LYS A 483 -21.92 -13.95 -13.00
CA LYS A 483 -22.77 -14.95 -13.65
C LYS A 483 -21.97 -15.84 -14.61
N LYS A 484 -21.14 -15.26 -15.49
CA LYS A 484 -20.29 -16.01 -16.42
C LYS A 484 -19.29 -16.94 -15.72
N VAL A 485 -18.68 -16.48 -14.63
CA VAL A 485 -17.78 -17.32 -13.80
C VAL A 485 -18.56 -18.52 -13.26
N LEU A 486 -19.77 -18.28 -12.76
CA LEU A 486 -20.62 -19.31 -12.18
C LEU A 486 -21.24 -20.24 -13.23
N ASP A 487 -21.49 -19.78 -14.46
CA ASP A 487 -22.00 -20.63 -15.55
C ASP A 487 -20.96 -21.65 -16.03
N GLY A 488 -19.67 -21.34 -15.86
CA GLY A 488 -18.56 -22.27 -16.12
C GLY A 488 -18.16 -23.12 -14.91
N PHE A 489 -18.80 -22.93 -13.76
CA PHE A 489 -18.52 -23.67 -12.53
C PHE A 489 -19.50 -24.83 -12.40
N ASN A 490 -19.04 -26.03 -12.75
CA ASN A 490 -19.75 -27.27 -12.45
C ASN A 490 -19.45 -27.63 -10.99
N GLY A 491 -20.35 -27.28 -10.07
CA GLY A 491 -20.20 -27.59 -8.64
C GLY A 491 -19.93 -29.08 -8.41
N GLY A 492 -18.97 -29.38 -7.52
CA GLY A 492 -18.52 -30.72 -7.18
C GLY A 492 -19.31 -31.37 -6.04
#